data_AF-A0A1T3CLC1-F1
#
_entry.id   AF-A0A1T3CLC1-F1
#
_cell.length_a   1.000
_cell.length_b   1.000
_cell.length_c   1.000
_cell.angle_alpha   90.00
_cell.angle_beta   90.00
_cell.angle_gamma   90.00
#
_symmetry.space_group_name_H-M   'P 1'
#
loop_
_entity.id
_entity.type
_entity.pdbx_description
1 polymer ?
#
loop_
_entity_poly.entity_id
_entity_poly.type
_entity_poly.pdbx_seq_one_letter_code
_entity_poly.pdbx_strand_id
1 'polypeptide(L)'
;MLSLASQIEAAASSPPIDAGERRALYDAAKKLLNVTEDPFDTIYRVNNSPMILTFSHIACELGIFTSLANSTVPVTTTILAQSSKADPLLLSMLITFAFNDVEHILYSLRHTNPDLKAVFFDS
;
A
#
# COMPACT_ATOMS: atom_id res chain seq x y z
N MET A 1 3.70 -27.69 15.19
CA MET A 1 4.23 -26.95 14.01
C MET A 1 3.50 -25.62 13.95
N LEU A 2 4.22 -24.51 13.77
CA LEU A 2 3.58 -23.21 13.54
C LEU A 2 2.91 -23.22 12.16
N SER A 3 1.72 -22.61 12.05
CA SER A 3 1.05 -22.46 10.76
C SER A 3 1.89 -21.62 9.80
N LEU A 4 1.71 -21.79 8.49
CA LEU A 4 2.41 -20.98 7.49
C LEU A 4 2.11 -19.48 7.69
N ALA A 5 0.87 -19.13 8.03
CA ALA A 5 0.48 -17.76 8.35
C ALA A 5 1.29 -17.19 9.52
N SER A 6 1.43 -17.95 10.61
CA SER A 6 2.23 -17.53 11.77
C SER A 6 3.71 -17.36 11.45
N GLN A 7 4.25 -18.14 10.51
CA GLN A 7 5.65 -17.99 10.05
C GLN A 7 5.84 -16.72 9.22
N ILE A 8 4.86 -16.36 8.39
CA ILE A 8 4.88 -15.12 7.61
C ILE A 8 4.74 -13.91 8.53
N GLU A 9 3.85 -13.96 9.53
CA GLU A 9 3.70 -12.90 10.54
C GLU A 9 4.97 -12.68 11.36
N ALA A 10 5.65 -13.77 11.74
CA ALA A 10 6.94 -13.68 12.42
C ALA A 10 8.00 -13.02 11.53
N ALA A 11 8.05 -13.37 10.23
CA ALA A 11 8.96 -12.75 9.27
C ALA A 11 8.61 -11.27 9.00
N ALA A 12 7.34 -10.89 9.04
CA ALA A 12 6.90 -9.49 8.92
C ALA A 12 7.31 -8.66 10.14
N SER A 13 7.24 -9.25 11.33
CA SER A 13 7.63 -8.62 12.60
C SER A 13 9.15 -8.53 12.77
N SER A 14 9.92 -9.38 12.08
CA SER A 14 11.38 -9.42 12.15
C SER A 14 11.94 -9.79 10.77
N PRO A 15 11.99 -8.82 9.84
CA PRO A 15 12.41 -9.08 8.47
C PRO A 15 13.89 -9.46 8.39
N PRO A 16 14.28 -10.32 7.44
CA PRO A 16 15.68 -10.67 7.23
C PRO A 16 16.56 -9.45 6.95
N ILE A 17 17.68 -9.37 7.67
CA ILE A 17 18.69 -8.32 7.47
C ILE A 17 19.40 -8.53 6.12
N ASP A 18 19.72 -9.80 5.81
CA ASP A 18 20.38 -10.16 4.57
C ASP A 18 19.53 -9.83 3.34
N ALA A 19 20.16 -9.24 2.33
CA ALA A 19 19.47 -8.81 1.12
C ALA A 19 19.04 -9.98 0.23
N GLY A 20 19.83 -11.06 0.20
CA GLY A 20 19.51 -12.27 -0.54
C GLY A 20 18.32 -13.00 0.06
N GLU A 21 18.31 -13.17 1.39
CA GLU A 21 17.19 -13.76 2.14
C GLU A 21 15.92 -12.92 2.01
N ARG A 22 16.02 -11.59 2.11
CA ARG A 22 14.88 -10.69 1.89
C ARG A 22 14.31 -10.83 0.48
N ARG A 23 15.18 -10.97 -0.53
CA ARG A 23 14.75 -11.19 -1.91
C ARG A 23 14.06 -12.55 -2.09
N ALA A 24 14.63 -13.61 -1.53
CA ALA A 24 14.06 -14.95 -1.58
C ALA A 24 12.68 -14.98 -0.89
N LEU A 25 12.55 -14.33 0.27
CA LEU A 25 11.28 -14.19 0.98
C LEU A 25 10.24 -13.43 0.15
N TYR A 26 10.64 -12.32 -0.48
CA TYR A 26 9.77 -11.56 -1.37
C TYR A 26 9.28 -12.40 -2.55
N ASP A 27 10.17 -13.12 -3.23
CA ASP A 27 9.81 -13.95 -4.39
C ASP A 27 8.91 -15.13 -3.97
N ALA A 28 9.13 -15.70 -2.79
CA ALA A 28 8.25 -16.75 -2.23
C ALA A 28 6.86 -16.21 -1.88
N ALA A 29 6.78 -15.05 -1.21
CA ALA A 29 5.52 -14.40 -0.86
C ALA A 29 4.72 -14.01 -2.11
N LYS A 30 5.40 -13.50 -3.16
CA LYS A 30 4.77 -13.18 -4.44
C LYS A 30 4.20 -14.42 -5.14
N LYS A 31 4.92 -15.54 -5.12
CA LYS A 31 4.41 -16.81 -5.66
C LYS A 31 3.18 -17.30 -4.91
N LEU A 32 3.21 -17.21 -3.58
CA LEU A 32 2.07 -17.58 -2.74
C LEU A 32 0.86 -16.72 -3.09
N LEU A 33 1.02 -15.39 -3.11
CA LEU A 33 -0.03 -14.43 -3.50
C LEU A 33 -0.66 -14.82 -4.83
N ASN A 34 0.14 -15.01 -5.88
CA ASN A 34 -0.38 -15.33 -7.22
C ASN A 34 -1.21 -16.62 -7.29
N VAL A 35 -0.99 -17.57 -6.36
CA VAL A 35 -1.71 -18.86 -6.34
C VAL A 35 -2.94 -18.81 -5.44
N THR A 36 -2.91 -17.97 -4.39
CA THR A 36 -3.99 -17.85 -3.41
C THR A 36 -4.94 -16.69 -3.68
N GLU A 37 -4.55 -15.73 -4.52
CA GLU A 37 -5.37 -14.59 -4.95
C GLU A 37 -6.59 -15.07 -5.73
N ASP A 38 -7.75 -14.50 -5.43
CA ASP A 38 -8.97 -14.78 -6.20
C ASP A 38 -8.80 -14.29 -7.65
N PRO A 39 -9.34 -14.98 -8.67
CA PRO A 39 -9.25 -14.54 -10.05
C PRO A 39 -9.78 -13.12 -10.29
N PHE A 40 -10.82 -12.69 -9.56
CA PHE A 40 -11.34 -11.33 -9.63
C PHE A 40 -10.33 -10.31 -9.10
N ASP A 41 -9.71 -10.59 -7.95
CA ASP A 41 -8.68 -9.76 -7.35
C ASP A 41 -7.45 -9.65 -8.28
N THR A 42 -7.10 -10.74 -8.95
CA THR A 42 -6.02 -10.77 -9.96
C THR A 42 -6.31 -9.80 -11.11
N ILE A 43 -7.52 -9.83 -11.68
CA ILE A 43 -7.93 -8.93 -12.78
C ILE A 43 -7.91 -7.48 -12.31
N TYR A 44 -8.42 -7.22 -11.11
CA TYR A 44 -8.43 -5.88 -10.53
C TYR A 44 -7.00 -5.33 -10.38
N ARG A 45 -6.10 -6.09 -9.76
CA ARG A 45 -4.69 -5.72 -9.59
C ARG A 45 -4.00 -5.46 -10.92
N VAL A 46 -4.20 -6.33 -11.91
CA VAL A 46 -3.58 -6.16 -13.24
C VAL A 46 -4.10 -4.92 -13.94
N ASN A 47 -5.42 -4.71 -13.97
CA ASN A 47 -6.03 -3.55 -14.64
C ASN A 47 -5.64 -2.22 -14.00
N ASN A 48 -5.44 -2.20 -12.69
CA ASN A 48 -5.12 -0.98 -11.95
C ASN A 48 -3.62 -0.70 -11.86
N SER A 49 -2.76 -1.70 -12.07
CA SER A 49 -1.30 -1.54 -12.02
C SER A 49 -0.71 -0.40 -12.88
N PRO A 50 -1.24 -0.06 -14.09
CA PRO A 50 -0.72 1.06 -14.86
C PRO A 50 -0.98 2.43 -14.22
N MET A 51 -2.03 2.53 -13.39
CA MET A 51 -2.36 3.78 -12.70
C MET A 51 -1.32 4.12 -11.62
N ILE A 52 -0.72 3.11 -10.97
CA ILE A 52 0.36 3.31 -9.99
C ILE A 52 1.50 4.14 -10.59
N LEU A 53 1.92 3.80 -11.81
CA LEU A 53 3.01 4.51 -12.50
C LEU A 53 2.63 5.95 -12.81
N THR A 54 1.42 6.16 -13.34
CA THR A 54 0.90 7.50 -13.67
C THR A 54 0.83 8.38 -12.42
N PHE A 55 0.27 7.86 -11.34
CA PHE A 55 0.12 8.60 -10.09
C PHE A 55 1.45 8.83 -9.38
N SER A 56 2.37 7.87 -9.43
CA SER A 56 3.73 8.05 -8.93
C SER A 56 4.46 9.16 -9.69
N HIS A 57 4.31 9.21 -11.02
CA HIS A 57 4.90 10.27 -11.82
C HIS A 57 4.34 11.65 -11.44
N ILE A 58 3.01 11.78 -11.32
CA ILE A 58 2.37 13.02 -10.88
C ILE A 58 2.82 13.42 -9.48
N ALA A 59 2.92 12.47 -8.53
CA ALA A 59 3.39 12.73 -7.17
C ALA A 59 4.85 13.20 -7.14
N CYS A 60 5.72 12.68 -8.02
CA CYS A 60 7.08 13.17 -8.21
C CYS A 60 7.09 14.62 -8.71
N GLU A 61 6.34 14.93 -9.77
CA GLU A 61 6.25 16.27 -10.37
C GLU A 61 5.71 17.31 -9.38
N LEU A 62 4.76 16.91 -8.54
CA LEU A 62 4.20 17.75 -7.47
C LEU A 62 5.09 17.85 -6.22
N GLY A 63 6.23 17.17 -6.20
CA GLY A 63 7.17 17.18 -5.07
C GLY A 63 6.65 16.49 -3.81
N ILE A 64 5.60 15.67 -3.92
CA ILE A 64 4.92 15.05 -2.76
C ILE A 64 5.86 14.11 -2.02
N PHE A 65 6.58 13.24 -2.73
CA PHE A 65 7.52 12.30 -2.09
C PHE A 65 8.65 13.01 -1.36
N THR A 66 9.16 14.12 -1.91
CA THR A 66 10.19 14.94 -1.27
C THR A 66 9.66 15.59 0.01
N SER A 67 8.44 16.14 -0.02
CA SER A 67 7.79 16.72 1.16
C SER A 67 7.56 15.68 2.26
N LEU A 68 7.13 14.47 1.90
CA LEU A 68 6.92 13.37 2.84
C LEU A 68 8.24 12.84 3.41
N ALA A 69 9.27 12.63 2.58
CA ALA A 69 10.55 12.10 2.99
C ALA A 69 11.30 13.00 3.99
N ASN A 70 11.08 14.32 3.90
CA ASN A 70 11.70 15.30 4.78
C ASN A 70 10.83 15.63 6.02
N SER A 71 9.60 15.11 6.10
CA SER A 71 8.73 15.38 7.24
C SER A 71 9.03 14.44 8.40
N THR A 72 9.21 15.02 9.58
CA THR A 72 9.33 14.28 10.84
C THR A 72 7.99 14.08 11.55
N VAL A 73 6.92 14.67 11.02
CA VAL A 73 5.56 14.60 11.57
C VAL A 73 4.58 14.14 10.49
N PRO A 74 3.43 13.52 10.85
CA PRO A 74 2.39 13.22 9.89
C PRO A 74 1.97 14.48 9.11
N VAL A 75 1.92 14.39 7.78
CA VAL A 75 1.55 15.50 6.90
C VAL A 75 0.13 15.30 6.41
N THR A 76 -0.71 16.32 6.56
CA THR A 76 -2.10 16.26 6.08
C THR A 76 -2.16 16.55 4.58
N THR A 77 -3.18 16.02 3.91
CA THR A 77 -3.47 16.30 2.50
C THR A 77 -3.61 17.79 2.23
N THR A 78 -4.17 18.56 3.18
CA THR A 78 -4.31 20.02 3.07
C THR A 78 -2.95 20.72 3.01
N ILE A 79 -2.00 20.31 3.85
CA ILE A 79 -0.64 20.89 3.87
C ILE A 79 0.09 20.55 2.56
N LEU A 80 -0.03 19.31 2.10
CA LEU A 80 0.56 18.90 0.83
C LEU A 80 -0.05 19.66 -0.36
N ALA A 81 -1.37 19.86 -0.39
CA ALA A 81 -2.05 20.61 -1.44
C ALA A 81 -1.60 22.09 -1.47
N GLN A 82 -1.44 22.71 -0.30
CA GLN A 82 -0.91 24.08 -0.19
C GLN A 82 0.52 24.17 -0.73
N SER A 83 1.39 23.22 -0.39
CA SER A 83 2.80 23.23 -0.82
C SER A 83 2.98 22.95 -2.32
N SER A 84 2.17 22.05 -2.87
CA SER A 84 2.25 21.63 -4.28
C SER A 84 1.39 22.48 -5.22
N LYS A 85 0.52 23.34 -4.67
CA LYS A 85 -0.53 24.08 -5.40
C LYS A 85 -1.46 23.15 -6.19
N ALA A 86 -1.50 21.87 -5.84
CA ALA A 86 -2.42 20.92 -6.43
C ALA A 86 -3.83 21.14 -5.88
N ASP A 87 -4.83 20.81 -6.69
CA ASP A 87 -6.20 20.75 -6.20
C ASP A 87 -6.30 19.72 -5.05
N PRO A 88 -6.87 20.10 -3.88
CA PRO A 88 -6.92 19.20 -2.73
C PRO A 88 -7.69 17.91 -2.98
N LEU A 89 -8.73 17.94 -3.84
CA LEU A 89 -9.50 16.76 -4.18
C LEU A 89 -8.69 15.81 -5.07
N LEU A 90 -8.02 16.35 -6.10
CA LEU A 90 -7.11 15.58 -6.95
C LEU A 90 -5.97 14.94 -6.13
N LEU A 91 -5.40 15.68 -5.18
CA LEU A 91 -4.34 15.16 -4.31
C LEU A 91 -4.84 14.08 -3.36
N SER A 92 -6.05 14.25 -2.80
CA SER A 92 -6.69 13.22 -1.99
C SER A 92 -6.90 11.92 -2.80
N MET A 93 -7.37 12.03 -4.05
CA MET A 93 -7.53 10.89 -4.94
C MET A 93 -6.21 10.21 -5.26
N LEU A 94 -5.17 10.98 -5.55
CA LEU A 94 -3.80 10.51 -5.80
C LEU A 94 -3.25 9.72 -4.62
N ILE A 95 -3.34 10.28 -3.41
CA ILE A 95 -2.85 9.64 -2.19
C ILE A 95 -3.69 8.39 -1.90
N THR A 96 -5.01 8.50 -1.97
CA THR A 96 -5.91 7.35 -1.77
C THR A 96 -5.54 6.22 -2.73
N PHE A 97 -5.32 6.51 -4.01
CA PHE A 97 -4.98 5.46 -4.97
C PHE A 97 -3.57 4.90 -4.75
N ALA A 98 -2.55 5.76 -4.64
CA ALA A 98 -1.16 5.34 -4.53
C ALA A 98 -0.84 4.63 -3.20
N PHE A 99 -1.55 4.95 -2.13
CA PHE A 99 -1.34 4.35 -0.81
C PHE A 99 -2.33 3.20 -0.52
N ASN A 100 -3.52 3.16 -1.14
CA ASN A 100 -4.46 2.05 -0.95
C ASN A 100 -4.14 0.81 -1.81
N ASP A 101 -3.19 0.86 -2.75
CA ASP A 101 -2.67 -0.39 -3.34
C ASP A 101 -1.92 -1.26 -2.30
N VAL A 102 -1.60 -0.70 -1.12
CA VAL A 102 -1.16 -1.44 0.07
C VAL A 102 -2.35 -1.98 0.88
N GLU A 103 -3.51 -1.31 0.80
CA GLU A 103 -4.73 -1.61 1.56
C GLU A 103 -5.72 -2.52 0.80
N HIS A 104 -5.56 -2.69 -0.52
CA HIS A 104 -6.47 -3.55 -1.30
C HIS A 104 -6.28 -5.05 -1.03
N ILE A 105 -5.13 -5.44 -0.46
CA ILE A 105 -4.92 -6.75 0.18
C ILE A 105 -5.81 -6.89 1.43
N LEU A 106 -6.10 -5.79 2.14
CA LEU A 106 -6.99 -5.76 3.30
C LEU A 106 -8.47 -5.66 2.91
N TYR A 107 -8.80 -5.15 1.72
CA TYR A 107 -10.18 -5.11 1.23
C TYR A 107 -10.77 -6.50 0.96
N SER A 108 -9.91 -7.49 0.61
CA SER A 108 -10.29 -8.91 0.52
C SER A 108 -10.59 -9.53 1.91
N LEU A 109 -9.94 -9.04 2.98
CA LEU A 109 -10.24 -9.42 4.38
C LEU A 109 -11.49 -8.72 4.94
N ARG A 110 -11.96 -7.64 4.32
CA ARG A 110 -13.18 -6.91 4.73
C ARG A 110 -14.45 -7.73 4.55
N HIS A 111 -14.43 -8.75 3.68
CA HIS A 111 -15.55 -9.69 3.50
C HIS A 111 -15.53 -10.83 4.53
N THR A 112 -14.49 -10.91 5.37
CA THR A 112 -14.34 -11.94 6.42
C THR A 112 -14.50 -11.40 7.83
N ASN A 113 -14.46 -10.08 8.07
CA ASN A 113 -14.65 -9.51 9.41
C ASN A 113 -15.21 -8.07 9.43
N PRO A 114 -16.46 -7.84 9.87
CA PRO A 114 -17.13 -6.53 9.84
C PRO A 114 -16.64 -5.51 10.90
N ASP A 115 -15.80 -5.90 11.86
CA ASP A 115 -15.40 -5.07 13.00
C ASP A 115 -14.25 -4.08 12.71
N LEU A 116 -13.59 -4.17 11.55
CA LEU A 116 -12.48 -3.27 11.16
C LEU A 116 -12.92 -1.88 10.67
N LYS A 117 -14.23 -1.58 10.66
CA LYS A 117 -14.79 -0.30 10.20
C LYS A 117 -14.31 0.92 11.01
N ALA A 118 -13.93 0.76 12.27
CA ALA A 118 -13.79 1.87 13.21
C ALA A 118 -12.39 2.53 13.25
N VAL A 119 -11.37 1.93 12.62
CA VAL A 119 -9.97 2.36 12.86
C VAL A 119 -9.43 3.31 11.78
N PHE A 120 -10.00 3.32 10.57
CA PHE A 120 -9.39 4.00 9.42
C PHE A 120 -10.17 5.19 8.84
N PHE A 121 -11.39 5.47 9.30
CA PHE A 121 -12.26 6.47 8.65
C PHE A 121 -12.88 7.55 9.56
N ASP A 122 -12.51 7.62 10.84
CA ASP A 122 -12.88 8.76 11.71
C ASP A 122 -11.65 9.64 12.02
N SER A 123 -11.26 10.46 11.04
CA SER A 123 -10.58 11.76 11.25
C SER A 123 -10.51 12.54 9.95
#